data_AF-A0A971WFI4-F1
#
_entry.id   AF-A0A971WFI4-F1
#
_cell.length_a   1.000
_cell.length_b   1.000
_cell.length_c   1.000
_cell.angle_alpha   90.00
_cell.angle_beta   90.00
_cell.angle_gamma   90.00
#
_symmetry.space_group_name_H-M   'P 1'
#
loop_
_entity.id
_entity.type
_entity.pdbx_description
1 polymer ?
#
loop_
_entity_poly.entity_id
_entity_poly.type
_entity_poly.pdbx_seq_one_letter_code
_entity_poly.pdbx_strand_id
1 'polypeptide(L)' 'MDNKYQEINVFIKTLKSQVGTLTRQQLNTLKGQAIAGDLDGAKKGLRKLTLS' A
#
# COMPACT_ATOMS: atom_id res chain seq x y z
N MET A 1 -21.99 3.82 -0.40
CA MET A 1 -20.95 4.55 -1.14
C MET A 1 -20.09 5.30 -0.13
N ASP A 2 -18.83 5.01 0.16
CA ASP A 2 -17.96 3.90 -0.26
C ASP A 2 -16.66 3.93 0.60
N ASN A 3 -16.74 3.38 1.83
CA ASN A 3 -15.64 3.42 2.82
C ASN A 3 -14.34 2.77 2.28
N LYS A 4 -14.48 1.79 1.38
CA LYS A 4 -13.37 1.06 0.74
C LYS A 4 -12.45 1.97 -0.10
N TYR A 5 -13.02 2.91 -0.86
CA TYR A 5 -12.21 3.82 -1.69
C TYR A 5 -11.46 4.86 -0.85
N GLN A 6 -12.05 5.28 0.27
CA GLN A 6 -11.36 6.13 1.25
C GLN A 6 -10.16 5.38 1.86
N GLU A 7 -10.33 4.11 2.24
CA GLU A 7 -9.23 3.31 2.77
C GLU A 7 -8.10 3.08 1.76
N ILE A 8 -8.41 2.81 0.49
CA ILE A 8 -7.40 2.67 -0.56
C ILE A 8 -6.64 4.00 -0.74
N ASN A 9 -7.34 5.13 -0.74
CA ASN A 9 -6.70 6.45 -0.85
C ASN A 9 -5.78 6.76 0.34
N VAL A 10 -6.20 6.43 1.56
CA VAL A 10 -5.37 6.55 2.76
C VAL A 10 -4.13 5.66 2.63
N PHE A 11 -4.31 4.40 2.22
CA PHE A 11 -3.19 3.48 2.02
C PHE A 11 -2.20 3.95 0.95
N ILE A 12 -2.69 4.49 -0.16
CA ILE A 12 -1.83 5.08 -1.21
C ILE A 12 -1.03 6.26 -0.66
N LYS A 13 -1.62 7.11 0.20
CA LYS A 13 -0.88 8.18 0.88
C LYS A 13 0.21 7.63 1.80
N THR A 14 -0.09 6.55 2.54
CA THR A 14 0.91 5.84 3.36
C THR A 14 2.05 5.30 2.49
N LEU A 15 1.77 4.69 1.32
CA LEU A 15 2.83 4.22 0.42
C LEU A 15 3.74 5.35 -0.06
N LYS A 16 3.20 6.55 -0.32
CA LYS A 16 4.01 7.70 -0.73
C LYS A 16 4.99 8.15 0.35
N SER A 17 4.68 7.96 1.63
CA SER A 17 5.61 8.29 2.72
C SER A 17 6.78 7.30 2.83
N GLN A 18 6.74 6.19 2.08
CA GLN A 18 7.78 5.16 2.06
C GLN A 18 8.72 5.28 0.84
N VAL A 19 8.59 6.36 0.06
CA VAL A 19 9.50 6.64 -1.06
C VAL A 19 10.90 6.89 -0.52
N GLY A 20 11.89 6.21 -1.09
CA GLY A 20 13.28 6.24 -0.62
C GLY A 20 13.61 5.14 0.40
N THR A 21 12.62 4.64 1.14
CA THR A 21 12.76 3.48 2.03
C THR A 21 12.46 2.17 1.28
N LEU A 22 11.41 2.17 0.45
CA LEU A 22 11.03 1.04 -0.39
C LEU A 22 11.47 1.24 -1.83
N THR A 23 11.78 0.14 -2.51
CA THR A 23 12.08 0.18 -3.94
C THR A 23 10.83 0.54 -4.73
N ARG A 24 11.03 1.12 -5.93
CA ARG A 24 9.92 1.45 -6.83
C ARG A 24 9.05 0.23 -7.16
N GLN A 25 9.66 -0.95 -7.25
CA GLN A 25 8.94 -2.20 -7.49
C GLN A 25 8.04 -2.56 -6.32
N GLN A 26 8.56 -2.52 -5.08
CA GLN A 26 7.77 -2.80 -3.87
C GLN A 26 6.58 -1.84 -3.75
N LEU A 27 6.80 -0.54 -3.97
CA LEU A 27 5.73 0.46 -3.97
C LEU A 27 4.66 0.17 -5.02
N ASN A 28 5.06 -0.16 -6.25
CA ASN A 28 4.13 -0.48 -7.33
C ASN A 28 3.34 -1.76 -7.07
N THR A 29 3.98 -2.79 -6.52
CA THR A 29 3.32 -4.06 -6.17
C THR A 29 2.25 -3.84 -5.10
N LEU A 30 2.57 -3.15 -4.00
CA LEU A 30 1.62 -2.88 -2.93
C LEU A 30 0.46 -2.00 -3.42
N LYS A 31 0.75 -1.00 -4.25
CA LYS A 31 -0.29 -0.16 -4.88
C LYS A 31 -1.20 -1.00 -5.78
N GLY A 32 -0.62 -1.90 -6.58
CA GLY A 32 -1.37 -2.79 -7.48
C GLY A 32 -2.33 -3.71 -6.73
N GLN A 33 -1.88 -4.31 -5.63
CA GLN A 33 -2.71 -5.15 -4.77
C GLN A 33 -3.91 -4.38 -4.19
N ALA A 34 -3.67 -3.20 -3.63
CA ALA A 34 -4.75 -2.37 -3.09
C ALA A 34 -5.78 -1.96 -4.14
N ILE A 35 -5.34 -1.59 -5.36
CA ILE A 35 -6.24 -1.22 -6.47
C ILE A 35 -7.02 -2.44 -7.00
N ALA A 36 -6.41 -3.63 -7.00
CA ALA A 36 -7.07 -4.88 -7.37
C ALA A 36 -8.08 -5.37 -6.32
N GLY A 37 -8.19 -4.67 -5.18
CA GLY A 37 -9.14 -4.98 -4.11
C GLY A 37 -8.57 -5.79 -2.96
N ASP A 38 -7.29 -6.18 -3.02
CA ASP A 38 -6.55 -6.86 -1.93
C ASP A 38 -5.81 -5.83 -1.05
N LEU A 39 -6.59 -5.01 -0.34
CA LEU A 39 -6.04 -3.99 0.55
C LEU A 39 -5.34 -4.60 1.77
N ASP A 40 -5.86 -5.70 2.31
CA ASP A 40 -5.29 -6.35 3.50
C ASP A 40 -3.97 -7.06 3.21
N GLY A 41 -3.87 -7.73 2.06
CA GLY A 41 -2.61 -8.27 1.55
C GLY A 41 -1.55 -7.17 1.38
N ALA A 42 -1.95 -6.03 0.79
CA ALA A 42 -1.06 -4.88 0.65
C ALA A 42 -0.63 -4.29 2.00
N LYS A 43 -1.53 -4.11 2.96
CA LYS A 43 -1.21 -3.64 4.33
C LYS A 43 -0.23 -4.60 5.04
N LYS A 44 -0.43 -5.92 4.89
CA LYS A 44 0.47 -6.95 5.46
C LYS A 44 1.85 -6.91 4.80
N GLY A 45 1.90 -6.76 3.48
CA GLY A 45 3.14 -6.62 2.72
C GLY A 45 3.94 -5.39 3.15
N LEU A 46 3.26 -4.23 3.28
CA LEU A 46 3.89 -3.01 3.76
C LEU A 46 4.52 -3.20 5.15
N ARG A 47 3.76 -3.72 6.12
CA ARG A 47 4.27 -3.95 7.49
C ARG A 47 5.53 -4.80 7.51
N LYS A 48 5.58 -5.87 6.70
CA LYS A 48 6.76 -6.75 6.62
C LYS A 48 7.99 -6.02 6.06
N LEU A 49 7.80 -5.10 5.13
CA LEU A 49 8.90 -4.38 4.49
C LEU A 49 9.42 -3.21 5.33
N THR A 50 8.60 -2.64 6.22
CA THR A 50 8.97 -1.50 7.08
C THR A 50 9.41 -1.91 8.49
N LEU A 51 9.18 -3.16 8.91
CA LEU A 51 9.61 -3.71 10.21
C LEU A 51 11.05 -4.29 10.18
N SER A 52 11.83 -3.98 9.15
CA SER A 52 13.19 -4.49 8.94
C SER A 52 14.26 -3.44 9.13
#